data_AF-A0A930T8H8-F1
#
_entry.id   AF-A0A930T8H8-F1
#
_cell.length_a   1.000
_cell.length_b   1.000
_cell.length_c   1.000
_cell.angle_alpha   90.00
_cell.angle_beta   90.00
_cell.angle_gamma   90.00
#
_symmetry.space_group_name_H-M   'P 1'
#
loop_
_entity.id
_entity.type
_entity.pdbx_description
1 polymer ?
#
loop_
_entity_poly.entity_id
_entity_poly.type
_entity_poly.pdbx_seq_one_letter_code
_entity_poly.pdbx_strand_id
1 'polypeptide(L)'
;MSFQKSNTPKFPLLEMLENPIVLQWKEIVHSIKQSATSTIITQPRIVLCDARNLSFKLEPNRYTCVITSPPYPNRMSYIRELRPYMYWLGYLQSGREAGELDWKAIGGTWGCATSNVGKWAPEYDFKIPYENFYTIIDQISQISDLLARYVHKYFYDIVLHSQELYKVVQHGGFIHYIVGNSKFYDVMLPVESIFASIFQDVGFININIQTIRKRTSKKELFEFLVSAQKPW
;
A
#
# COMPACT_ATOMS: atom_id res chain seq x y z
N MET A 1 58.32 0.65 20.78
CA MET A 1 57.22 1.27 20.01
C MET A 1 55.94 1.11 20.83
N SER A 2 55.43 2.21 21.38
CA SER A 2 54.26 2.24 22.25
C SER A 2 53.01 2.19 21.38
N PHE A 3 52.15 1.18 21.59
CA PHE A 3 50.83 1.15 21.00
C PHE A 3 49.99 2.26 21.65
N GLN A 4 49.69 3.31 20.89
CA GLN A 4 48.74 4.34 21.32
C GLN A 4 47.40 3.67 21.62
N LYS A 5 46.92 3.91 22.85
CA LYS A 5 45.59 3.52 23.31
C LYS A 5 44.53 3.98 22.32
N SER A 6 43.62 3.06 22.01
CA SER A 6 42.44 3.24 21.19
C SER A 6 41.77 4.60 21.37
N ASN A 7 41.76 5.43 20.32
CA ASN A 7 40.72 6.41 20.17
C ASN A 7 39.43 5.63 19.92
N THR A 8 38.60 5.47 20.95
CA THR A 8 37.18 5.23 20.77
C THR A 8 36.68 6.26 19.77
N PRO A 9 36.02 5.88 18.66
CA PRO A 9 35.46 6.86 17.75
C PRO A 9 34.47 7.70 18.55
N LYS A 10 34.85 8.94 18.86
CA LYS A 10 33.89 9.94 19.33
C LYS A 10 32.89 10.08 18.20
N PHE A 11 31.62 9.79 18.48
CA PHE A 11 30.52 10.07 17.58
C PHE A 11 30.00 11.48 17.94
N PRO A 12 30.60 12.57 17.41
CA PRO A 12 30.26 13.94 17.82
C PRO A 12 28.78 14.29 17.63
N LEU A 13 28.05 13.52 16.81
CA LEU A 13 26.63 13.71 16.55
C LEU A 13 25.74 13.45 17.79
N LEU A 14 26.18 12.65 18.76
CA LEU A 14 25.39 12.23 19.92
C LEU A 14 25.79 12.95 21.23
N GLU A 15 26.93 13.64 21.27
CA GLU A 15 27.43 14.30 22.48
C GLU A 15 26.82 15.69 22.73
N MET A 16 25.99 16.21 21.82
CA MET A 16 25.29 17.49 22.01
C MET A 16 23.90 17.27 22.61
N LEU A 17 23.82 17.34 23.95
CA LEU A 17 22.59 17.15 24.73
C LEU A 17 21.43 18.11 24.35
N GLU A 18 21.72 19.19 23.63
CA GLU A 18 20.75 20.18 23.14
C GLU A 18 20.47 20.09 21.63
N ASN A 19 20.95 19.05 20.95
CA ASN A 19 20.68 18.89 19.52
C ASN A 19 19.16 18.63 19.29
N PRO A 20 18.45 19.47 18.53
CA PRO A 20 17.02 19.29 18.26
C PRO A 20 16.67 17.92 17.68
N ILE A 21 17.58 17.33 16.89
CA ILE A 21 17.42 15.98 16.33
C ILE A 21 17.45 14.92 17.44
N VAL A 22 18.36 15.07 18.41
CA VAL A 22 18.48 14.15 19.55
C VAL A 22 17.25 14.25 20.45
N LEU A 23 16.74 15.47 20.67
CA LEU A 23 15.50 15.68 21.44
C LEU A 23 14.30 15.05 20.74
N GLN A 24 14.10 15.33 19.44
CA GLN A 24 13.03 14.72 18.66
C GLN A 24 13.12 13.20 18.61
N TRP A 25 14.33 12.65 18.44
CA TRP A 25 14.55 11.20 18.49
C TRP A 25 14.18 10.61 19.85
N LYS A 26 14.59 11.26 20.96
CA LYS A 26 14.23 10.81 22.33
C LYS A 26 12.71 10.82 22.53
N GLU A 27 12.03 11.87 22.09
CA GLU A 27 10.56 11.97 22.16
C GLU A 27 9.88 10.83 21.39
N ILE A 28 10.32 10.57 20.15
CA ILE A 28 9.79 9.47 19.33
C ILE A 28 10.03 8.12 20.01
N VAL A 29 11.24 7.85 20.50
CA VAL A 29 11.57 6.60 21.18
C VAL A 29 10.76 6.43 22.46
N HIS A 30 10.57 7.50 23.24
CA HIS A 30 9.75 7.46 24.44
C HIS A 30 8.28 7.14 24.11
N SER A 31 7.74 7.79 23.08
CA SER A 31 6.38 7.55 22.58
C SER A 31 6.19 6.10 22.10
N ILE A 32 7.15 5.55 21.33
CA ILE A 32 7.12 4.15 20.88
C ILE A 32 7.18 3.21 22.09
N LYS A 33 8.08 3.46 23.04
CA LYS A 33 8.21 2.65 24.26
C LYS A 33 6.92 2.65 25.06
N GLN A 34 6.31 3.81 25.27
CA GLN A 34 5.05 3.95 25.98
C GLN A 34 3.90 3.27 25.23
N SER A 35 3.86 3.37 23.90
CA SER A 35 2.84 2.68 23.09
C SER A 35 2.99 1.16 23.17
N ALA A 36 4.23 0.68 23.20
CA ALA A 36 4.57 -0.74 23.30
C ALA A 36 4.34 -1.35 24.68
N THR A 37 4.03 -0.56 25.73
CA THR A 37 3.63 -1.12 27.03
C THR A 37 2.19 -1.62 27.05
N SER A 38 1.40 -1.31 26.02
CA SER A 38 0.03 -1.80 25.86
C SER A 38 0.01 -3.33 25.87
N THR A 39 -0.81 -3.92 26.74
CA THR A 39 -0.91 -5.36 26.87
C THR A 39 -1.46 -5.97 25.58
N ILE A 40 -0.68 -6.87 24.96
CA ILE A 40 -1.14 -7.67 23.83
C ILE A 40 -1.95 -8.85 24.39
N ILE A 41 -3.27 -8.75 24.32
CA ILE A 41 -4.22 -9.72 24.91
C ILE A 41 -4.28 -11.03 24.09
N THR A 42 -3.91 -10.98 22.81
CA THR A 42 -3.96 -12.11 21.88
C THR A 42 -2.67 -12.23 21.10
N GLN A 43 -2.16 -13.44 20.90
CA GLN A 43 -0.95 -13.66 20.11
C GLN A 43 -1.15 -13.16 18.65
N PRO A 44 -0.29 -12.26 18.14
CA PRO A 44 -0.36 -11.83 16.76
C PRO A 44 -0.19 -13.01 15.79
N ARG A 45 -1.00 -13.04 14.73
CA ARG A 45 -0.92 -14.04 13.66
C ARG A 45 -0.36 -13.38 12.40
N ILE A 46 0.66 -13.99 11.81
CA ILE A 46 1.21 -13.58 10.53
C ILE A 46 0.72 -14.58 9.49
N VAL A 47 0.06 -14.08 8.44
CA VAL A 47 -0.53 -14.92 7.40
C VAL A 47 -0.02 -14.47 6.04
N LEU A 48 0.73 -15.34 5.37
CA LEU A 48 1.08 -15.14 3.96
C LEU A 48 -0.14 -15.47 3.09
N CYS A 49 -0.72 -14.45 2.45
CA CYS A 49 -1.89 -14.59 1.59
C CYS A 49 -1.88 -13.57 0.45
N ASP A 50 -2.63 -13.87 -0.62
CA ASP A 50 -2.97 -12.90 -1.65
C ASP A 50 -4.16 -12.08 -1.16
N ALA A 51 -4.03 -10.75 -1.15
CA ALA A 51 -5.08 -9.85 -0.70
C ALA A 51 -6.34 -9.89 -1.59
N ARG A 52 -6.25 -10.46 -2.80
CA ARG A 52 -7.37 -10.74 -3.71
C ARG A 52 -8.02 -12.10 -3.46
N ASN A 53 -7.57 -12.84 -2.43
CA ASN A 53 -8.14 -14.13 -2.01
C ASN A 53 -8.01 -14.30 -0.48
N LEU A 54 -8.49 -13.32 0.28
CA LEU A 54 -8.37 -13.31 1.74
C LEU A 54 -9.14 -14.46 2.39
N SER A 55 -10.36 -14.72 1.93
CA SER A 55 -11.26 -15.72 2.52
C SER A 55 -10.73 -17.17 2.42
N PHE A 56 -9.75 -17.41 1.56
CA PHE A 56 -9.04 -18.69 1.50
C PHE A 56 -8.14 -18.96 2.73
N LYS A 57 -7.64 -17.92 3.39
CA LYS A 57 -6.74 -18.04 4.55
C LYS A 57 -7.28 -17.44 5.84
N LEU A 58 -8.22 -16.50 5.72
CA LEU A 58 -8.77 -15.75 6.84
C LEU A 58 -10.23 -16.17 7.08
N GLU A 59 -10.62 -16.18 8.34
CA GLU A 59 -11.98 -16.54 8.76
C GLU A 59 -12.99 -15.50 8.25
N PRO A 60 -14.08 -15.92 7.57
CA PRO A 60 -15.15 -15.02 7.18
C PRO A 60 -15.83 -14.36 8.39
N ASN A 61 -16.33 -13.12 8.20
CA ASN A 61 -17.07 -12.35 9.20
C ASN A 61 -16.42 -12.27 10.61
N ARG A 62 -15.09 -12.22 10.68
CA ARG A 62 -14.33 -12.33 11.94
C ARG A 62 -13.71 -11.02 12.41
N TYR A 63 -13.36 -10.14 11.49
CA TYR A 63 -12.48 -9.00 11.76
C TYR A 63 -13.30 -7.74 11.99
N THR A 64 -13.10 -7.12 13.17
CA THR A 64 -13.87 -5.96 13.64
C THR A 64 -13.39 -4.65 13.02
N CYS A 65 -12.11 -4.57 12.68
CA CYS A 65 -11.47 -3.39 12.14
C CYS A 65 -10.33 -3.81 11.21
N VAL A 66 -10.23 -3.19 10.03
CA VAL A 66 -9.11 -3.34 9.10
C VAL A 66 -8.47 -1.98 8.91
N ILE A 67 -7.17 -1.89 9.13
CA ILE A 67 -6.38 -0.68 8.93
C ILE A 67 -5.24 -1.02 7.98
N THR A 68 -5.13 -0.30 6.86
CA THR A 68 -4.11 -0.58 5.87
C THR A 68 -3.73 0.64 5.04
N SER A 69 -2.61 0.52 4.33
CA SER A 69 -2.21 1.42 3.25
C SER A 69 -1.80 0.54 2.06
N PRO A 70 -2.66 0.40 1.03
CA PRO A 70 -2.36 -0.46 -0.10
C PRO A 70 -1.19 0.13 -0.92
N PRO A 71 -0.54 -0.67 -1.79
CA PRO A 71 0.43 -0.14 -2.76
C PRO A 71 -0.19 1.03 -3.53
N TYR A 72 0.50 2.17 -3.66
CA TYR A 72 -0.05 3.31 -4.39
C TYR A 72 0.09 3.11 -5.91
N PRO A 73 -0.87 3.57 -6.73
CA PRO A 73 -0.82 3.43 -8.18
C PRO A 73 0.15 4.45 -8.79
N ASN A 74 1.44 4.31 -8.52
CA ASN A 74 2.51 5.20 -8.98
C ASN A 74 3.70 4.44 -9.60
N ARG A 75 3.51 3.15 -9.91
CA ARG A 75 4.51 2.25 -10.49
C ARG A 75 5.76 2.04 -9.61
N MET A 76 5.63 2.24 -8.30
CA MET A 76 6.64 1.81 -7.34
C MET A 76 6.56 0.29 -7.15
N SER A 77 7.67 -0.41 -7.40
CA SER A 77 7.79 -1.85 -7.12
C SER A 77 8.57 -2.02 -5.82
N TYR A 78 7.88 -2.42 -4.75
CA TYR A 78 8.54 -2.74 -3.48
C TYR A 78 9.52 -3.90 -3.63
N ILE A 79 9.22 -4.86 -4.51
CA ILE A 79 10.11 -5.98 -4.81
C ILE A 79 11.41 -5.47 -5.43
N ARG A 80 11.35 -4.51 -6.36
CA ARG A 80 12.55 -3.89 -6.94
C ARG A 80 13.39 -3.20 -5.87
N GLU A 81 12.77 -2.41 -5.00
CA GLU A 81 13.46 -1.62 -3.97
C GLU A 81 14.09 -2.50 -2.87
N LEU A 82 13.39 -3.56 -2.45
CA LEU A 82 13.83 -4.44 -1.37
C LEU A 82 14.70 -5.61 -1.84
N ARG A 83 14.87 -5.77 -3.16
CA ARG A 83 15.54 -6.91 -3.78
C ARG A 83 16.90 -7.28 -3.14
N PRO A 84 17.82 -6.34 -2.83
CA PRO A 84 19.09 -6.70 -2.18
C PRO A 84 18.89 -7.42 -0.84
N TYR A 85 17.94 -6.96 -0.02
CA TYR A 85 17.61 -7.59 1.26
C TYR A 85 16.93 -8.95 1.06
N MET A 86 16.09 -9.06 0.04
CA MET A 86 15.40 -10.32 -0.27
C MET A 86 16.36 -11.41 -0.75
N TYR A 87 17.41 -11.07 -1.52
CA TYR A 87 18.50 -12.00 -1.82
C TYR A 87 19.30 -12.36 -0.57
N TRP A 88 19.65 -11.35 0.24
CA TRP A 88 20.46 -11.58 1.43
C TRP A 88 19.77 -12.51 2.44
N LEU A 89 18.46 -12.38 2.61
CA LEU A 89 17.65 -13.22 3.49
C LEU A 89 17.20 -14.55 2.84
N GLY A 90 17.58 -14.80 1.59
CA GLY A 90 17.25 -16.04 0.88
C GLY A 90 15.79 -16.15 0.39
N TYR A 91 15.03 -15.05 0.36
CA TYR A 91 13.68 -15.00 -0.20
C TYR A 91 13.65 -15.00 -1.74
N LEU A 92 14.76 -14.63 -2.37
CA LEU A 92 14.95 -14.68 -3.82
C LEU A 92 16.26 -15.40 -4.13
N GLN A 93 16.23 -16.25 -5.15
CA GLN A 93 17.41 -16.94 -5.68
C GLN A 93 17.75 -16.50 -7.11
N SER A 94 16.79 -15.91 -7.83
CA SER A 94 16.97 -15.48 -9.22
C SER A 94 16.23 -14.19 -9.56
N GLY A 95 16.68 -13.50 -10.61
CA GLY A 95 15.99 -12.28 -11.08
C GLY A 95 14.59 -12.55 -11.63
N ARG A 96 14.34 -13.78 -12.09
CA ARG A 96 13.04 -14.23 -12.57
C ARG A 96 12.02 -14.31 -11.44
N GLU A 97 12.39 -14.90 -10.31
CA GLU A 97 11.54 -14.94 -9.10
C GLU A 97 11.13 -13.55 -8.64
N ALA A 98 12.02 -12.56 -8.73
CA ALA A 98 11.70 -11.18 -8.38
C ALA A 98 10.58 -10.61 -9.27
N GLY A 99 10.65 -10.84 -10.59
CA GLY A 99 9.59 -10.41 -11.52
C GLY A 99 8.28 -11.17 -11.31
N GLU A 100 8.35 -12.47 -11.05
CA GLU A 100 7.16 -13.31 -10.79
C GLU A 100 6.48 -12.92 -9.47
N LEU A 101 7.25 -12.58 -8.45
CA LEU A 101 6.73 -12.07 -7.18
C LEU A 101 6.10 -10.69 -7.34
N ASP A 102 6.71 -9.81 -8.13
CA ASP A 102 6.13 -8.50 -8.43
C ASP A 102 4.81 -8.63 -9.20
N TRP A 103 4.71 -9.57 -10.15
CA TRP A 103 3.45 -9.85 -10.86
C TRP A 103 2.32 -10.32 -9.93
N LYS A 104 2.65 -11.06 -8.88
CA LYS A 104 1.68 -11.48 -7.85
C LYS A 104 1.20 -10.31 -7.00
N ALA A 105 1.97 -9.23 -6.86
CA ALA A 105 1.51 -8.05 -6.12
C ALA A 105 0.39 -7.29 -6.87
N ILE A 106 -0.41 -6.54 -6.11
CA ILE A 106 -1.43 -5.64 -6.67
C ILE A 106 -0.78 -4.68 -7.66
N GLY A 107 -1.28 -4.69 -8.89
CA GLY A 107 -0.79 -3.85 -9.98
C GLY A 107 0.55 -4.23 -10.61
N GLY A 108 1.32 -5.18 -10.06
CA GLY A 108 2.68 -5.62 -10.48
C GLY A 108 3.27 -5.01 -11.76
N THR A 109 4.41 -4.31 -11.67
CA THR A 109 4.90 -3.38 -12.69
C THR A 109 6.35 -3.56 -13.14
N TRP A 110 7.11 -4.46 -12.53
CA TRP A 110 8.56 -4.59 -12.74
C TRP A 110 8.99 -5.98 -13.21
N GLY A 111 10.05 -6.03 -14.03
CA GLY A 111 10.52 -7.27 -14.63
C GLY A 111 9.49 -7.86 -15.59
N CYS A 112 9.26 -9.19 -15.53
CA CYS A 112 8.27 -9.85 -16.37
C CYS A 112 6.84 -9.32 -16.16
N ALA A 113 6.54 -8.71 -15.01
CA ALA A 113 5.24 -8.09 -14.76
C ALA A 113 4.92 -6.97 -15.77
N THR A 114 5.93 -6.22 -16.25
CA THR A 114 5.71 -5.20 -17.30
C THR A 114 5.16 -5.82 -18.58
N SER A 115 5.79 -6.90 -19.04
CA SER A 115 5.36 -7.62 -20.24
C SER A 115 3.99 -8.26 -20.06
N ASN A 116 3.69 -8.75 -18.86
CA ASN A 116 2.39 -9.34 -18.52
C ASN A 116 1.28 -8.27 -18.51
N VAL A 117 1.52 -7.09 -17.91
CA VAL A 117 0.60 -5.95 -18.00
C VAL A 117 0.35 -5.55 -19.45
N GLY A 118 1.39 -5.57 -20.29
CA GLY A 118 1.25 -5.28 -21.71
C GLY A 118 0.26 -6.21 -22.45
N LYS A 119 0.07 -7.43 -21.96
CA LYS A 119 -0.85 -8.46 -22.51
C LYS A 119 -2.11 -8.64 -21.67
N TRP A 120 -2.25 -7.90 -20.58
CA TRP A 120 -3.35 -8.07 -19.65
C TRP A 120 -4.61 -7.41 -20.19
N ALA A 121 -5.73 -8.10 -19.98
CA ALA A 121 -7.07 -7.59 -20.17
C ALA A 121 -7.92 -8.07 -18.97
N PRO A 122 -8.95 -7.30 -18.57
CA PRO A 122 -9.89 -7.75 -17.56
C PRO A 122 -10.72 -8.94 -18.08
N GLU A 123 -11.33 -9.69 -17.17
CA GLU A 123 -12.37 -10.66 -17.51
C GLU A 123 -13.57 -9.97 -18.18
N TYR A 124 -14.32 -10.73 -18.98
CA TYR A 124 -15.50 -10.22 -19.69
C TYR A 124 -16.53 -9.67 -18.68
N ASP A 125 -17.15 -8.53 -19.01
CA ASP A 125 -18.10 -7.77 -18.18
C ASP A 125 -17.57 -7.19 -16.86
N PHE A 126 -16.27 -7.33 -16.55
CA PHE A 126 -15.71 -6.70 -15.35
C PHE A 126 -15.60 -5.19 -15.51
N LYS A 127 -16.24 -4.43 -14.61
CA LYS A 127 -16.20 -2.97 -14.60
C LYS A 127 -15.62 -2.40 -13.32
N ILE A 128 -14.85 -1.33 -13.44
CA ILE A 128 -14.48 -0.53 -12.29
C ILE A 128 -15.65 0.41 -12.00
N PRO A 129 -16.27 0.33 -10.80
CA PRO A 129 -17.49 1.06 -10.49
C PRO A 129 -17.16 2.51 -10.16
N TYR A 130 -16.71 3.30 -11.13
CA TYR A 130 -16.46 4.73 -11.00
C TYR A 130 -16.76 5.43 -12.32
N GLU A 131 -17.67 6.40 -12.30
CA GLU A 131 -18.28 7.02 -13.49
C GLU A 131 -17.25 7.48 -14.54
N ASN A 132 -16.20 8.17 -14.10
CA ASN A 132 -15.19 8.74 -14.99
C ASN A 132 -13.96 7.85 -15.19
N PHE A 133 -14.02 6.58 -14.77
CA PHE A 133 -12.84 5.71 -14.78
C PHE A 133 -12.29 5.50 -16.19
N TYR A 134 -13.15 5.10 -17.12
CA TYR A 134 -12.73 4.79 -18.49
C TYR A 134 -12.29 6.02 -19.26
N THR A 135 -12.91 7.19 -19.00
CA THR A 135 -12.43 8.48 -19.53
C THR A 135 -10.99 8.77 -19.08
N ILE A 136 -10.66 8.51 -17.81
CA ILE A 136 -9.29 8.68 -17.29
C ILE A 136 -8.32 7.70 -17.98
N ILE A 137 -8.73 6.43 -18.14
CA ILE A 137 -7.94 5.41 -18.84
C ILE A 137 -7.66 5.83 -20.29
N ASP A 138 -8.68 6.33 -21.00
CA ASP A 138 -8.58 6.79 -22.39
C ASP A 138 -7.65 8.01 -22.52
N GLN A 139 -7.66 8.92 -21.54
CA GLN A 139 -6.74 10.05 -21.51
C GLN A 139 -5.28 9.60 -21.29
N ILE A 140 -5.06 8.63 -20.40
CA ILE A 140 -3.72 8.07 -20.17
C ILE A 140 -3.24 7.29 -21.40
N SER A 141 -4.12 6.56 -22.09
CA SER A 141 -3.78 5.75 -23.26
C SER A 141 -3.30 6.59 -24.45
N GLN A 142 -3.77 7.84 -24.59
CA GLN A 142 -3.25 8.79 -25.58
C GLN A 142 -1.73 9.01 -25.45
N ILE A 143 -1.16 8.79 -24.27
CA ILE A 143 0.26 8.99 -23.99
C ILE A 143 0.97 7.64 -23.81
N SER A 144 0.35 6.69 -23.11
CA SER A 144 0.91 5.37 -22.88
C SER A 144 -0.15 4.31 -22.59
N ASP A 145 -0.43 3.47 -23.58
CA ASP A 145 -1.25 2.27 -23.45
C ASP A 145 -0.83 1.37 -22.27
N LEU A 146 0.48 1.21 -22.08
CA LEU A 146 1.00 0.35 -21.01
C LEU A 146 0.64 0.91 -19.63
N LEU A 147 0.71 2.23 -19.44
CA LEU A 147 0.32 2.86 -18.19
C LEU A 147 -1.19 2.85 -18.00
N ALA A 148 -1.96 3.05 -19.06
CA ALA A 148 -3.41 2.90 -19.03
C ALA A 148 -3.82 1.48 -18.58
N ARG A 149 -3.21 0.44 -19.17
CA ARG A 149 -3.41 -0.96 -18.76
C ARG A 149 -2.98 -1.22 -17.32
N TYR A 150 -1.86 -0.64 -16.87
CA TYR A 150 -1.42 -0.75 -15.48
C TYR A 150 -2.45 -0.17 -14.51
N VAL A 151 -2.93 1.06 -14.76
CA VAL A 151 -3.93 1.71 -13.89
C VAL A 151 -5.23 0.90 -13.88
N HIS A 152 -5.66 0.41 -15.04
CA HIS A 152 -6.83 -0.48 -15.12
C HIS A 152 -6.64 -1.76 -14.30
N LYS A 153 -5.53 -2.49 -14.51
CA LYS A 153 -5.21 -3.69 -13.75
C LYS A 153 -5.14 -3.43 -12.24
N TYR A 154 -4.55 -2.31 -11.84
CA TYR A 154 -4.45 -1.94 -10.43
C TYR A 154 -5.84 -1.87 -9.79
N PHE A 155 -6.79 -1.13 -10.39
CA PHE A 155 -8.13 -1.03 -9.81
C PHE A 155 -8.95 -2.30 -9.97
N TYR A 156 -8.69 -3.10 -11.01
CA TYR A 156 -9.22 -4.47 -11.11
C TYR A 156 -8.82 -5.31 -9.89
N ASP A 157 -7.53 -5.31 -9.55
CA ASP A 157 -7.01 -5.99 -8.36
C ASP A 157 -7.64 -5.43 -7.06
N ILE A 158 -7.89 -4.12 -6.98
CA ILE A 158 -8.54 -3.48 -5.81
C ILE A 158 -10.02 -3.86 -5.68
N VAL A 159 -10.76 -4.02 -6.78
CA VAL A 159 -12.15 -4.52 -6.74
C VAL A 159 -12.15 -5.96 -6.19
N LEU A 160 -11.31 -6.85 -6.72
CA LEU A 160 -11.19 -8.22 -6.20
C LEU A 160 -10.81 -8.25 -4.72
N HIS A 161 -9.83 -7.43 -4.33
CA HIS A 161 -9.45 -7.27 -2.94
C HIS A 161 -10.61 -6.81 -2.06
N SER A 162 -11.40 -5.83 -2.52
CA SER A 162 -12.52 -5.27 -1.76
C SER A 162 -13.65 -6.29 -1.59
N GLN A 163 -13.92 -7.11 -2.61
CA GLN A 163 -14.88 -8.21 -2.54
C GLN A 163 -14.46 -9.26 -1.49
N GLU A 164 -13.17 -9.64 -1.47
CA GLU A 164 -12.63 -10.56 -0.46
C GLU A 164 -12.61 -9.95 0.94
N LEU A 165 -12.28 -8.67 1.03
CA LEU A 165 -12.30 -7.91 2.27
C LEU A 165 -13.70 -7.93 2.90
N TYR A 166 -14.74 -7.70 2.09
CA TYR A 166 -16.13 -7.72 2.55
C TYR A 166 -16.52 -9.07 3.15
N LYS A 167 -16.00 -10.19 2.63
CA LYS A 167 -16.28 -11.53 3.17
C LYS A 167 -15.68 -11.74 4.57
N VAL A 168 -14.50 -11.17 4.84
CA VAL A 168 -13.77 -11.41 6.10
C VAL A 168 -14.11 -10.39 7.19
N VAL A 169 -14.47 -9.16 6.82
CA VAL A 169 -14.96 -8.15 7.77
C VAL A 169 -16.28 -8.59 8.37
N GLN A 170 -16.40 -8.50 9.69
CA GLN A 170 -17.65 -8.82 10.40
C GLN A 170 -18.73 -7.78 10.11
N HIS A 171 -19.99 -8.15 10.31
CA HIS A 171 -21.11 -7.20 10.31
C HIS A 171 -20.89 -6.07 11.34
N GLY A 172 -21.14 -4.83 10.94
CA GLY A 172 -20.83 -3.64 11.73
C GLY A 172 -19.33 -3.28 11.81
N GLY A 173 -18.43 -4.08 11.23
CA GLY A 173 -16.98 -3.84 11.24
C GLY A 173 -16.53 -2.68 10.35
N PHE A 174 -15.38 -2.08 10.69
CA PHE A 174 -14.86 -0.89 10.01
C PHE A 174 -13.62 -1.18 9.16
N ILE A 175 -13.46 -0.42 8.09
CA ILE A 175 -12.25 -0.43 7.27
C ILE A 175 -11.68 0.99 7.16
N HIS A 176 -10.35 1.11 7.20
CA HIS A 176 -9.61 2.36 7.16
C HIS A 176 -8.40 2.22 6.22
N TYR A 177 -8.43 2.96 5.11
CA TYR A 177 -7.44 2.89 4.05
C TYR A 177 -6.73 4.23 3.92
N ILE A 178 -5.41 4.22 4.12
CA ILE A 178 -4.57 5.36 3.81
C ILE A 178 -4.12 5.25 2.36
N VAL A 179 -4.64 6.12 1.50
CA VAL A 179 -4.33 6.16 0.07
C VAL A 179 -3.79 7.52 -0.34
N GLY A 180 -3.01 7.57 -1.41
CA GLY A 180 -2.57 8.82 -2.02
C GLY A 180 -3.07 8.93 -3.44
N ASN A 181 -3.60 10.11 -3.81
CA ASN A 181 -3.87 10.39 -5.21
C ASN A 181 -2.57 10.33 -6.03
N SER A 182 -2.73 10.11 -7.33
CA SER A 182 -1.61 9.98 -8.26
C SER A 182 -1.86 10.82 -9.51
N LYS A 183 -0.79 11.13 -10.23
CA LYS A 183 -0.86 11.88 -11.49
C LYS A 183 -0.03 11.16 -12.54
N PHE A 184 -0.66 10.80 -13.64
CA PHE A 184 -0.02 10.17 -14.80
C PHE A 184 0.06 11.20 -15.91
N TYR A 185 1.26 11.71 -16.17
CA TYR A 185 1.46 12.88 -17.02
C TYR A 185 0.64 14.08 -16.53
N ASP A 186 -0.33 14.55 -17.31
CA ASP A 186 -1.25 15.63 -16.94
C ASP A 186 -2.64 15.13 -16.51
N VAL A 187 -2.82 13.81 -16.43
CA VAL A 187 -4.08 13.19 -16.00
C VAL A 187 -4.05 12.93 -14.49
N MET A 188 -4.96 13.58 -13.77
CA MET A 188 -5.16 13.34 -12.34
C MET A 188 -5.92 12.04 -12.12
N LEU A 189 -5.44 11.20 -11.20
CA LEU A 189 -6.11 9.98 -10.80
C LEU A 189 -6.64 10.15 -9.35
N PRO A 190 -7.97 10.32 -9.17
CA PRO A 190 -8.59 10.53 -7.87
C PRO A 190 -8.74 9.19 -7.13
N VAL A 191 -7.62 8.65 -6.64
CA VAL A 191 -7.53 7.31 -6.04
C VAL A 191 -8.51 7.15 -4.88
N GLU A 192 -8.60 8.15 -4.01
CA GLU A 192 -9.52 8.18 -2.87
C GLU A 192 -10.99 8.05 -3.29
N SER A 193 -11.38 8.74 -4.37
CA SER A 193 -12.75 8.70 -4.89
C SER A 193 -13.06 7.36 -5.55
N ILE A 194 -12.10 6.77 -6.26
CA ILE A 194 -12.25 5.45 -6.87
C ILE A 194 -12.37 4.37 -5.77
N PHE A 195 -11.55 4.43 -4.72
CA PHE A 195 -11.67 3.52 -3.57
C PHE A 195 -13.02 3.62 -2.87
N ALA A 196 -13.50 4.85 -2.61
CA ALA A 196 -14.81 5.08 -2.03
C ALA A 196 -15.94 4.43 -2.87
N SER A 197 -15.87 4.60 -4.19
CA SER A 197 -16.85 4.05 -5.12
C SER A 197 -16.81 2.52 -5.17
N ILE A 198 -15.61 1.92 -5.15
CA ILE A 198 -15.43 0.45 -5.07
C ILE A 198 -15.98 -0.10 -3.75
N PHE A 199 -15.73 0.55 -2.62
CA PHE A 199 -16.25 0.11 -1.33
C PHE A 199 -17.79 0.15 -1.30
N GLN A 200 -18.37 1.22 -1.84
CA GLN A 200 -19.82 1.34 -1.95
C GLN A 200 -20.42 0.25 -2.85
N ASP A 201 -19.83 0.00 -4.01
CA ASP A 201 -20.28 -1.03 -4.96
C ASP A 201 -20.27 -2.44 -4.36
N VAL A 202 -19.24 -2.76 -3.57
CA VAL A 202 -19.13 -4.06 -2.88
C VAL A 202 -20.15 -4.21 -1.75
N GLY A 203 -20.72 -3.12 -1.24
CA GLY A 203 -21.76 -3.12 -0.21
C GLY A 203 -21.35 -2.54 1.14
N PHE A 204 -20.17 -1.92 1.26
CA PHE A 204 -19.86 -1.11 2.43
C PHE A 204 -20.71 0.17 2.43
N ILE A 205 -20.99 0.69 3.63
CA ILE A 205 -21.78 1.89 3.89
C ILE A 205 -20.97 2.90 4.70
N ASN A 206 -21.54 4.08 4.94
CA ASN A 206 -20.91 5.16 5.73
C ASN A 206 -19.52 5.54 5.20
N ILE A 207 -19.41 5.64 3.86
CA ILE A 207 -18.16 5.98 3.20
C ILE A 207 -17.76 7.41 3.57
N ASN A 208 -16.51 7.59 3.99
CA ASN A 208 -15.95 8.89 4.34
C ASN A 208 -14.55 9.04 3.75
N ILE A 209 -14.24 10.22 3.24
CA ILE A 209 -12.92 10.59 2.71
C ILE A 209 -12.43 11.80 3.51
N GLN A 210 -11.29 11.65 4.18
CA GLN A 210 -10.66 12.72 4.93
C GLN A 210 -9.24 12.97 4.41
N THR A 211 -8.93 14.20 4.03
CA THR A 211 -7.56 14.62 3.71
C THR A 211 -6.71 14.65 4.98
N ILE A 212 -5.62 13.90 5.01
CA ILE A 212 -4.72 13.81 6.18
C ILE A 212 -3.61 14.85 6.07
N ARG A 213 -2.90 14.85 4.95
CA ARG A 213 -1.77 15.77 4.72
C ARG A 213 -1.47 15.95 3.25
N LYS A 214 -0.79 17.05 2.94
CA LYS A 214 -0.19 17.31 1.64
C LYS A 214 1.15 16.55 1.53
N ARG A 215 1.42 15.97 0.36
CA ARG A 215 2.71 15.31 0.07
C ARG A 215 3.75 16.35 -0.30
N THR A 216 4.97 16.17 0.21
CA THR A 216 6.09 17.11 0.02
C THR A 216 6.64 17.12 -1.42
N SER A 217 6.33 16.09 -2.23
CA SER A 217 6.94 15.87 -3.55
C SER A 217 6.33 16.67 -4.70
N LYS A 218 5.02 16.97 -4.67
CA LYS A 218 4.33 17.77 -5.70
C LYS A 218 3.13 18.52 -5.10
N LYS A 219 2.85 19.74 -5.61
CA LYS A 219 1.82 20.65 -5.07
C LYS A 219 0.39 20.07 -5.06
N GLU A 220 0.11 19.07 -5.88
CA GLU A 220 -1.23 18.54 -6.14
C GLU A 220 -1.47 17.14 -5.52
N LEU A 221 -0.49 16.62 -4.77
CA LEU A 221 -0.57 15.28 -4.19
C LEU A 221 -0.86 15.33 -2.69
N PHE A 222 -1.79 14.49 -2.25
CA PHE A 222 -2.29 14.41 -0.89
C PHE A 222 -2.36 12.94 -0.44
N GLU A 223 -2.41 12.74 0.86
CA GLU A 223 -2.81 11.47 1.48
C GLU A 223 -4.18 11.62 2.11
N PHE A 224 -5.00 10.60 1.94
CA PHE A 224 -6.39 10.54 2.37
C PHE A 224 -6.62 9.30 3.23
N LEU A 225 -7.47 9.44 4.24
CA LEU A 225 -8.13 8.34 4.90
C LEU A 225 -9.45 8.11 4.17
N VAL A 226 -9.60 6.94 3.54
CA VAL A 226 -10.88 6.42 3.04
C VAL A 226 -11.37 5.41 4.06
N SER A 227 -12.51 5.66 4.69
CA SER A 227 -13.10 4.75 5.66
C SER A 227 -14.51 4.34 5.29
N ALA A 228 -14.90 3.13 5.67
CA ALA A 228 -16.23 2.60 5.45
C ALA A 228 -16.60 1.57 6.52
N GLN A 229 -17.86 1.16 6.56
CA GLN A 229 -18.39 0.18 7.50
C GLN A 229 -19.17 -0.90 6.78
N LYS A 230 -19.04 -2.16 7.20
CA LYS A 230 -19.92 -3.23 6.73
C LYS A 230 -21.28 -3.12 7.46
N PRO A 231 -22.43 -3.22 6.78
CA PRO A 231 -23.74 -3.24 7.43
C PRO A 231 -23.87 -4.30 8.53
N TRP A 232 -24.81 -4.10 9.45
CA TRP A 232 -25.17 -5.09 10.49
C TRP A 232 -25.96 -6.26 9.93
#